data_AF-A0A9P1BVV8-F1
#
_entry.id   AF-A0A9P1BVV8-F1
#
_cell.length_a   1.000
_cell.length_b   1.000
_cell.length_c   1.000
_cell.angle_alpha   90.00
_cell.angle_beta   90.00
_cell.angle_gamma   90.00
#
_symmetry.space_group_name_H-M   'P 1'
#
loop_
_entity.id
_entity.type
_entity.pdbx_description
1 polymer ?
#
loop_
_entity_poly.entity_id
_entity_poly.type
_entity_poly.pdbx_seq_one_letter_code
_entity_poly.pdbx_strand_id
1 'polypeptide(L)'
;MWLFWWVLRVWPAMLKLGWTPWIGAAVAIGSWPFLILATGLQAWALWAAADEAFQFREIRKNWEEQVDKDVFFLRCAAVLGIWDSVYMPLAEHFIVPMIGFGWYLALDAFFMLVTMHVLGYEADTLEDIGDMARLQGKRIAFPGKVNPEAKDCIVSFPGKYSKEWDDAVKEAQGQSSLCSLACVFLTDKQSGLGDHVEDPEGCGSCFCQALYGNVDPAAYLSAVEEELTEQEMLFKKSDAEAMGQVLLIRQAENDASWTARKKEALLKAAAKCKENRYRAPWGCRWFADWKENVDKAGQQGQKFHVFYFEGKVGCGKMAWEDLKDETKLQEVRDSTGLGKSQTAEVAWLDRLRIPYEEHDVGDFYRFIQQHQNNNR
;
A
#
# COMPACT_ATOMS: atom_id res chain seq x y z
N MET A 1 16.59 22.00 -50.73
CA MET A 1 16.92 23.40 -50.38
C MET A 1 16.46 24.44 -51.40
N TRP A 2 16.73 24.29 -52.69
CA TRP A 2 16.35 25.28 -53.71
C TRP A 2 14.82 25.45 -53.89
N LEU A 3 14.06 24.33 -53.84
CA LEU A 3 12.61 24.33 -53.91
C LEU A 3 11.95 25.07 -52.72
N PHE A 4 12.52 24.92 -51.53
CA PHE A 4 12.03 25.52 -50.29
C PHE A 4 12.17 27.06 -50.32
N TRP A 5 13.32 27.55 -50.82
CA TRP A 5 13.54 28.98 -51.02
C TRP A 5 12.66 29.59 -52.09
N TRP A 6 12.34 28.84 -53.15
CA TRP A 6 11.40 29.28 -54.18
C TRP A 6 9.98 29.42 -53.62
N VAL A 7 9.50 28.44 -52.84
CA VAL A 7 8.18 28.49 -52.20
C VAL A 7 8.06 29.68 -51.24
N LEU A 8 9.08 29.94 -50.41
CA LEU A 8 9.10 31.09 -49.50
C LEU A 8 9.05 32.44 -50.21
N ARG A 9 9.60 32.55 -51.42
CA ARG A 9 9.61 33.79 -52.21
C ARG A 9 8.26 34.09 -52.87
N VAL A 10 7.50 33.07 -53.22
CA VAL A 10 6.20 33.19 -53.91
C VAL A 10 5.04 33.28 -52.90
N TRP A 11 5.27 32.84 -51.65
CA TRP A 11 4.30 32.82 -50.56
C TRP A 11 3.56 34.16 -50.30
N PRO A 12 4.23 35.33 -50.25
CA PRO A 12 3.55 36.60 -50.01
C PRO A 12 2.66 37.03 -51.18
N ALA A 13 2.97 36.58 -52.40
CA ALA A 13 2.17 36.86 -53.59
C ALA A 13 0.91 35.98 -53.65
N MET A 14 0.99 34.71 -53.22
CA MET A 14 -0.15 33.80 -53.16
C MET A 14 -1.16 34.20 -52.07
N LEU A 15 -0.69 34.74 -50.94
CA LEU A 15 -1.56 35.25 -49.87
C LEU A 15 -2.40 36.46 -50.30
N LYS A 16 -1.89 37.32 -51.20
CA LYS A 16 -2.63 38.48 -51.73
C LYS A 16 -3.74 38.13 -52.72
N LEU A 17 -3.73 36.92 -53.28
CA LEU A 17 -4.68 36.47 -54.31
C LEU A 17 -5.92 35.74 -53.74
N GLY A 18 -6.07 35.63 -52.42
CA GLY A 18 -7.21 34.96 -51.79
C GLY A 18 -7.14 33.42 -51.80
N TRP A 19 -5.93 32.85 -51.93
CA TRP A 19 -5.70 31.40 -52.05
C TRP A 19 -5.61 30.66 -50.70
N THR A 20 -5.83 31.35 -49.58
CA THR A 20 -5.79 30.79 -48.22
C THR A 20 -6.61 29.51 -48.02
N PRO A 21 -7.84 29.38 -48.56
CA PRO A 21 -8.63 28.14 -48.42
C PRO A 21 -8.01 26.94 -49.18
N TRP A 22 -7.41 27.21 -50.34
CA TRP A 22 -6.82 26.17 -51.20
C TRP A 22 -5.48 25.66 -50.68
N ILE A 23 -4.69 26.50 -50.02
CA ILE A 23 -3.45 26.11 -49.36
C ILE A 23 -3.77 25.20 -48.15
N GLY A 24 -4.78 25.53 -47.35
CA GLY A 24 -5.25 24.67 -46.27
C GLY A 24 -5.73 23.30 -46.75
N ALA A 25 -6.50 23.27 -47.84
CA ALA A 25 -6.94 22.02 -48.47
C ALA A 25 -5.77 21.21 -49.05
N ALA A 26 -4.80 21.85 -49.70
CA ALA A 26 -3.62 21.16 -50.25
C ALA A 26 -2.71 20.58 -49.16
N VAL A 27 -2.52 21.29 -48.04
CA VAL A 27 -1.79 20.79 -46.87
C VAL A 27 -2.54 19.64 -46.20
N ALA A 28 -3.85 19.76 -46.04
CA ALA A 28 -4.68 18.68 -45.48
C ALA A 28 -4.60 17.41 -46.36
N ILE A 29 -4.81 17.54 -47.68
CA ILE A 29 -4.74 16.43 -48.63
C ILE A 29 -3.32 15.85 -48.71
N GLY A 30 -2.28 16.68 -48.67
CA GLY A 30 -0.89 16.24 -48.68
C GLY A 30 -0.44 15.55 -47.38
N SER A 31 -1.05 15.88 -46.25
CA SER A 31 -0.73 15.29 -44.93
C SER A 31 -1.46 13.97 -44.65
N TRP A 32 -2.60 13.71 -45.30
CA TRP A 32 -3.39 12.50 -45.10
C TRP A 32 -2.64 11.18 -45.39
N PRO A 33 -1.85 11.06 -46.49
CA PRO A 33 -1.05 9.86 -46.72
C PRO A 33 -0.04 9.59 -45.60
N PHE A 34 0.55 10.64 -45.01
CA PHE A 34 1.46 10.50 -43.88
C PHE A 34 0.74 10.07 -42.60
N LEU A 35 -0.47 10.60 -42.36
CA LEU A 35 -1.27 10.22 -41.20
C LEU A 35 -1.73 8.76 -41.29
N ILE A 36 -2.17 8.32 -42.48
CA ILE A 36 -2.58 6.94 -42.76
C ILE A 36 -1.39 5.99 -42.66
N LEU A 37 -0.22 6.39 -43.18
CA LEU A 37 1.01 5.61 -43.06
C LEU A 37 1.45 5.50 -41.59
N ALA A 38 1.37 6.58 -40.82
CA ALA A 38 1.73 6.60 -39.40
C ALA A 38 0.79 5.74 -38.55
N THR A 39 -0.52 5.87 -38.72
CA THR A 39 -1.49 5.00 -38.03
C THR A 39 -1.39 3.54 -38.49
N GLY A 40 -1.13 3.30 -39.78
CA GLY A 40 -0.84 1.96 -40.31
C GLY A 40 0.41 1.33 -39.69
N LEU A 41 1.50 2.10 -39.55
CA LEU A 41 2.73 1.68 -38.87
C LEU A 41 2.51 1.42 -37.38
N GLN A 42 1.75 2.27 -36.69
CA GLN A 42 1.40 2.07 -35.28
C GLN A 42 0.53 0.82 -35.09
N ALA A 43 -0.48 0.63 -35.93
CA ALA A 43 -1.34 -0.55 -35.89
C ALA A 43 -0.58 -1.83 -36.24
N TRP A 44 0.33 -1.78 -37.22
CA TRP A 44 1.20 -2.91 -37.55
C TRP A 44 2.19 -3.22 -36.43
N ALA A 45 2.80 -2.20 -35.80
CA ALA A 45 3.69 -2.39 -34.65
C ALA A 45 2.94 -2.95 -33.43
N LEU A 46 1.71 -2.51 -33.18
CA LEU A 46 0.83 -3.06 -32.14
C LEU A 46 0.43 -4.50 -32.45
N TRP A 47 0.06 -4.82 -33.70
CA TRP A 47 -0.28 -6.17 -34.11
C TRP A 47 0.93 -7.11 -34.04
N ALA A 48 2.10 -6.67 -34.50
CA ALA A 48 3.35 -7.43 -34.38
C ALA A 48 3.75 -7.62 -32.91
N ALA A 49 3.62 -6.59 -32.06
CA ALA A 49 3.88 -6.71 -30.63
C ALA A 49 2.86 -7.61 -29.91
N ALA A 50 1.61 -7.65 -30.38
CA ALA A 50 0.58 -8.54 -29.85
C ALA A 50 0.77 -9.99 -30.30
N ASP A 51 1.19 -10.21 -31.56
CA ASP A 51 1.53 -11.53 -32.10
C ASP A 51 2.80 -12.08 -31.43
N GLU A 52 3.82 -11.23 -31.23
CA GLU A 52 4.98 -11.56 -30.40
C GLU A 52 4.57 -11.81 -28.95
N ALA A 53 3.72 -10.99 -28.33
CA ALA A 53 3.23 -11.22 -26.96
C ALA A 53 2.39 -12.52 -26.84
N PHE A 54 1.70 -12.92 -27.90
CA PHE A 54 0.94 -14.17 -27.97
C PHE A 54 1.86 -15.38 -28.12
N GLN A 55 2.87 -15.31 -28.99
CA GLN A 55 3.96 -16.28 -29.10
C GLN A 55 4.75 -16.36 -27.78
N PHE A 56 5.00 -15.23 -27.11
CA PHE A 56 5.60 -15.16 -25.79
C PHE A 56 4.72 -15.77 -24.71
N ARG A 57 3.38 -15.71 -24.79
CA ARG A 57 2.49 -16.45 -23.85
C ARG A 57 2.65 -17.96 -23.99
N GLU A 58 2.90 -18.49 -25.19
CA GLU A 58 3.20 -19.92 -25.38
C GLU A 58 4.64 -20.29 -24.97
N ILE A 59 5.61 -19.40 -25.17
CA ILE A 59 7.03 -19.62 -24.82
C ILE A 59 7.32 -19.38 -23.33
N ARG A 60 6.57 -18.51 -22.64
CA ARG A 60 6.67 -18.21 -21.19
C ARG A 60 6.35 -19.41 -20.30
N LYS A 61 5.74 -20.47 -20.85
CA LYS A 61 5.63 -21.76 -20.15
C LYS A 61 6.98 -22.44 -19.91
N ASN A 62 8.07 -22.03 -20.59
CA ASN A 62 9.30 -22.78 -20.54
C ASN A 62 10.56 -22.07 -20.05
N TRP A 63 10.74 -20.74 -20.08
CA TRP A 63 12.00 -20.12 -19.59
C TRP A 63 11.77 -18.92 -18.66
N GLU A 64 12.23 -19.06 -17.42
CA GLU A 64 12.49 -17.99 -16.47
C GLU A 64 13.95 -17.53 -16.61
N GLU A 65 14.11 -16.23 -16.86
CA GLU A 65 15.17 -15.32 -16.40
C GLU A 65 15.58 -14.33 -17.50
N GLN A 66 15.52 -13.05 -17.13
CA GLN A 66 16.37 -11.97 -17.65
C GLN A 66 15.90 -11.14 -18.87
N VAL A 67 14.60 -10.92 -19.08
CA VAL A 67 14.14 -9.87 -20.01
C VAL A 67 12.91 -9.16 -19.44
N ASP A 68 13.09 -8.11 -18.64
CA ASP A 68 11.95 -7.23 -18.30
C ASP A 68 12.34 -5.75 -18.11
N LYS A 69 13.55 -5.46 -17.62
CA LYS A 69 13.98 -4.07 -17.40
C LYS A 69 14.30 -3.31 -18.69
N ASP A 70 14.90 -3.97 -19.66
CA ASP A 70 15.34 -3.30 -20.91
C ASP A 70 14.16 -3.00 -21.84
N VAL A 71 13.11 -3.83 -21.82
CA VAL A 71 11.89 -3.64 -22.63
C VAL A 71 11.05 -2.49 -22.08
N PHE A 72 10.92 -2.38 -20.75
CA PHE A 72 10.26 -1.23 -20.13
C PHE A 72 11.03 0.07 -20.40
N PHE A 73 12.36 0.05 -20.29
CA PHE A 73 13.19 1.23 -20.53
C PHE A 73 13.15 1.69 -22.00
N LEU A 74 13.20 0.76 -22.96
CA LEU A 74 13.04 1.10 -24.39
C LEU A 74 11.66 1.69 -24.69
N ARG A 75 10.60 1.22 -24.04
CA ARG A 75 9.24 1.75 -24.24
C ARG A 75 9.06 3.15 -23.66
N CYS A 76 9.58 3.43 -22.46
CA CYS A 76 9.59 4.78 -21.91
C CYS A 76 10.46 5.75 -22.73
N ALA A 77 11.63 5.30 -23.21
CA ALA A 77 12.48 6.09 -24.08
C ALA A 77 11.83 6.41 -25.44
N ALA A 78 11.06 5.47 -26.01
CA ALA A 78 10.32 5.71 -27.25
C ALA A 78 9.18 6.74 -27.05
N VAL A 79 8.45 6.67 -25.93
CA VAL A 79 7.39 7.64 -25.59
C VAL A 79 7.99 9.03 -25.36
N LEU A 80 9.09 9.13 -24.62
CA LEU A 80 9.78 10.41 -24.39
C LEU A 80 10.44 10.96 -25.67
N GLY A 81 10.98 10.11 -26.54
CA GLY A 81 11.52 10.51 -27.83
C GLY A 81 10.45 11.07 -28.78
N ILE A 82 9.22 10.54 -28.73
CA ILE A 82 8.07 11.08 -29.46
C ILE A 82 7.60 12.40 -28.86
N TRP A 83 7.60 12.53 -27.52
CA TRP A 83 7.27 13.77 -26.83
C TRP A 83 8.23 14.92 -27.20
N ASP A 84 9.53 14.67 -27.19
CA ASP A 84 10.55 15.68 -27.57
C ASP A 84 10.49 16.05 -29.05
N SER A 85 10.11 15.12 -29.93
CA SER A 85 9.97 15.35 -31.37
C SER A 85 8.77 16.23 -31.73
N VAL A 86 7.74 16.24 -30.86
CA VAL A 86 6.49 16.99 -31.08
C VAL A 86 6.51 18.35 -30.38
N TYR A 87 7.32 18.54 -29.32
CA TYR A 87 7.21 19.71 -28.45
C TYR A 87 8.19 20.88 -28.68
N MET A 88 9.02 20.92 -29.76
CA MET A 88 9.66 22.17 -30.22
C MET A 88 10.04 22.15 -31.72
N PRO A 89 9.93 23.24 -32.52
CA PRO A 89 9.41 24.59 -32.27
C PRO A 89 8.28 24.94 -33.28
N LEU A 90 7.08 24.37 -33.12
CA LEU A 90 5.94 24.65 -34.01
C LEU A 90 4.64 25.04 -33.28
N ALA A 91 4.63 25.01 -31.94
CA ALA A 91 3.46 25.30 -31.12
C ALA A 91 3.00 26.78 -31.19
N GLU A 92 3.84 27.70 -31.66
CA GLU A 92 3.48 29.12 -31.75
C GLU A 92 2.75 29.51 -33.06
N HIS A 93 2.65 28.62 -34.06
CA HIS A 93 2.14 28.99 -35.39
C HIS A 93 1.02 28.12 -35.96
N PHE A 94 0.55 27.10 -35.24
CA PHE A 94 -0.57 26.28 -35.69
C PHE A 94 -1.74 26.36 -34.71
N ILE A 95 -2.81 27.02 -35.14
CA ILE A 95 -4.16 26.78 -34.61
C ILE A 95 -4.57 25.39 -35.14
N VAL A 96 -4.08 24.33 -34.50
CA VAL A 96 -4.60 22.99 -34.72
C VAL A 96 -6.05 23.00 -34.21
N PRO A 97 -7.03 22.49 -34.97
CA PRO A 97 -8.41 22.47 -34.49
C PRO A 97 -8.45 21.64 -33.21
N MET A 98 -8.94 22.20 -32.10
CA MET A 98 -9.07 21.51 -30.80
C MET A 98 -9.71 20.13 -30.90
N ILE A 99 -10.51 19.90 -31.95
CA ILE A 99 -11.12 18.62 -32.29
C ILE A 99 -10.06 17.53 -32.51
N GLY A 100 -8.97 17.81 -33.23
CA GLY A 100 -7.91 16.83 -33.48
C GLY A 100 -7.13 16.44 -32.22
N PHE A 101 -6.88 17.41 -31.33
CA PHE A 101 -6.23 17.16 -30.04
C PHE A 101 -7.13 16.36 -29.10
N GLY A 102 -8.44 16.66 -29.07
CA GLY A 102 -9.43 15.86 -28.34
C GLY A 102 -9.50 14.41 -28.82
N TRP A 103 -9.44 14.17 -30.13
CA TRP A 103 -9.39 12.82 -30.70
C TRP A 103 -8.11 12.07 -30.31
N TYR A 104 -6.96 12.74 -30.30
CA TYR A 104 -5.69 12.14 -29.87
C TYR A 104 -5.73 11.71 -28.40
N LEU A 105 -6.17 12.59 -27.50
CA LEU A 105 -6.31 12.26 -26.07
C LEU A 105 -7.32 11.14 -25.81
N ALA A 106 -8.43 11.11 -26.57
CA ALA A 106 -9.42 10.04 -26.48
C ALA A 106 -8.85 8.70 -26.93
N LEU A 107 -8.03 8.69 -27.99
CA LEU A 107 -7.35 7.48 -28.47
C LEU A 107 -6.35 6.98 -27.43
N ASP A 108 -5.57 7.88 -26.84
CA ASP A 108 -4.55 7.54 -25.84
C ASP A 108 -5.18 6.98 -24.55
N ALA A 109 -6.27 7.59 -24.08
CA ALA A 109 -7.07 7.08 -22.96
C ALA A 109 -7.68 5.70 -23.27
N PHE A 110 -8.18 5.49 -24.50
CA PHE A 110 -8.71 4.21 -24.94
C PHE A 110 -7.63 3.12 -24.96
N PHE A 111 -6.43 3.42 -25.48
CA PHE A 111 -5.32 2.46 -25.49
C PHE A 111 -4.82 2.13 -24.08
N MET A 112 -4.78 3.08 -23.16
CA MET A 112 -4.49 2.79 -21.75
C MET A 112 -5.52 1.83 -21.16
N LEU A 113 -6.82 2.08 -21.35
CA LEU A 113 -7.89 1.22 -20.83
C LEU A 113 -7.85 -0.20 -21.42
N VAL A 114 -7.61 -0.33 -22.73
CA VAL A 114 -7.45 -1.64 -23.39
C VAL A 114 -6.21 -2.36 -22.87
N THR A 115 -5.11 -1.65 -22.65
CA THR A 115 -3.87 -2.25 -22.12
C THR A 115 -4.06 -2.72 -20.68
N MET A 116 -4.74 -1.94 -19.83
CA MET A 116 -5.10 -2.37 -18.47
C MET A 116 -5.98 -3.61 -18.48
N HIS A 117 -6.98 -3.67 -19.36
CA HIS A 117 -7.90 -4.80 -19.46
C HIS A 117 -7.23 -6.07 -20.03
N VAL A 118 -6.41 -5.96 -21.08
CA VAL A 118 -5.69 -7.09 -21.70
C VAL A 118 -4.59 -7.64 -20.80
N LEU A 119 -3.98 -6.79 -19.97
CA LEU A 119 -3.00 -7.18 -18.96
C LEU A 119 -3.63 -7.69 -17.65
N GLY A 120 -4.97 -7.69 -17.55
CA GLY A 120 -5.68 -8.24 -16.39
C GLY A 120 -5.60 -7.38 -15.12
N TYR A 121 -5.35 -6.08 -15.25
CA TYR A 121 -5.46 -5.16 -14.12
C TYR A 121 -6.94 -4.87 -13.84
N GLU A 122 -7.57 -5.64 -12.96
CA GLU A 122 -8.84 -5.26 -12.35
C GLU A 122 -8.60 -4.09 -11.38
N ALA A 123 -9.36 -3.00 -11.51
CA ALA A 123 -9.27 -1.83 -10.64
C ALA A 123 -9.53 -2.17 -9.15
N ASP A 124 -10.16 -3.31 -8.89
CA ASP A 124 -10.56 -3.76 -7.55
C ASP A 124 -9.50 -4.65 -6.86
N THR A 125 -8.37 -4.95 -7.54
CA THR A 125 -7.30 -5.81 -6.96
C THR A 125 -6.22 -5.06 -6.18
N LEU A 126 -6.42 -3.77 -5.91
CA LEU A 126 -5.51 -2.96 -5.08
C LEU A 126 -5.98 -2.76 -3.64
N GLU A 127 -7.08 -3.40 -3.22
CA GLU A 127 -7.60 -3.28 -1.85
C GLU A 127 -6.94 -4.22 -0.82
N ASP A 128 -6.16 -5.21 -1.26
CA ASP A 128 -5.45 -6.17 -0.39
C ASP A 128 -3.92 -6.00 -0.38
N ILE A 129 -3.45 -4.76 -0.57
CA ILE A 129 -2.06 -4.36 -0.29
C ILE A 129 -1.96 -3.89 1.18
N GLY A 130 -2.65 -4.57 2.09
CA GLY A 130 -2.53 -4.37 3.55
C GLY A 130 -1.24 -4.91 4.15
N ASP A 131 -0.37 -5.53 3.33
CA ASP A 131 0.81 -6.30 3.77
C ASP A 131 2.14 -5.65 3.35
N MET A 132 2.14 -4.35 3.02
CA MET A 132 3.32 -3.61 2.58
C MET A 132 3.93 -2.68 3.64
N ALA A 133 3.97 -3.13 4.90
CA ALA A 133 5.09 -2.78 5.80
C ALA A 133 6.36 -3.62 5.47
N ARG A 134 6.55 -3.92 4.18
CA ARG A 134 7.64 -4.72 3.60
C ARG A 134 8.55 -3.84 2.76
N LEU A 135 8.86 -2.64 3.24
CA LEU A 135 9.98 -1.90 2.69
C LEU A 135 11.27 -2.67 3.03
N GLN A 136 11.89 -3.22 1.99
CA GLN A 136 13.27 -3.74 1.96
C GLN A 136 13.59 -4.91 2.90
N GLY A 137 13.10 -6.12 2.61
CA GLY A 137 13.82 -7.33 3.02
C GLY A 137 13.80 -7.69 4.53
N LYS A 138 13.50 -6.73 5.41
CA LYS A 138 13.75 -6.81 6.83
C LYS A 138 12.55 -6.22 7.57
N ARG A 139 11.76 -7.09 8.20
CA ARG A 139 10.82 -6.66 9.22
C ARG A 139 11.64 -6.05 10.36
N ILE A 140 11.45 -4.76 10.61
CA ILE A 140 12.15 -4.05 11.69
C ILE A 140 11.15 -3.90 12.82
N ALA A 141 11.45 -4.53 13.96
CA ALA A 141 10.70 -4.30 15.18
C ALA A 141 10.83 -2.82 15.59
N PHE A 142 9.72 -2.23 16.01
CA PHE A 142 9.66 -0.87 16.50
C PHE A 142 9.07 -0.87 17.92
N PRO A 143 9.88 -0.70 18.97
CA PRO A 143 9.43 -0.75 20.37
C PRO A 143 8.74 0.55 20.83
N GLY A 144 8.49 1.50 19.92
CA GLY A 144 8.15 2.87 20.25
C GLY A 144 9.38 3.75 20.47
N LYS A 145 9.20 5.06 20.38
CA LYS A 145 10.22 6.07 20.67
C LYS A 145 9.56 7.31 21.26
N VAL A 146 9.86 7.57 22.53
CA VAL A 146 9.42 8.76 23.26
C VAL A 146 10.59 9.73 23.36
N ASN A 147 10.48 10.90 22.74
CA ASN A 147 11.49 11.95 22.82
C ASN A 147 11.14 12.92 23.97
N PRO A 148 12.03 13.11 24.98
CA PRO A 148 11.81 14.07 26.07
C PRO A 148 11.50 15.51 25.64
N GLU A 149 11.96 15.93 24.46
CA GLU A 149 11.79 17.29 23.95
C GLU A 149 10.54 17.46 23.08
N ALA A 150 9.88 16.35 22.70
CA ALA A 150 8.66 16.42 21.90
C ALA A 150 7.50 16.98 22.73
N LYS A 151 6.61 17.72 22.07
CA LYS A 151 5.38 18.24 22.69
C LYS A 151 4.17 17.34 22.40
N ASP A 152 4.27 16.53 21.36
CA ASP A 152 3.18 15.73 20.82
C ASP A 152 3.63 14.28 20.72
N CYS A 153 2.71 13.35 20.95
CA CYS A 153 2.95 11.90 20.92
C CYS A 153 1.83 11.21 20.15
N ILE A 154 2.18 10.51 19.08
CA ILE A 154 1.27 9.60 18.39
C ILE A 154 1.19 8.32 19.22
N VAL A 155 0.04 8.13 19.88
CA VAL A 155 -0.21 6.99 20.77
C VAL A 155 -0.99 5.87 20.11
N SER A 156 -1.63 6.12 18.95
CA SER A 156 -2.25 5.08 18.16
C SER A 156 -2.24 5.46 16.68
N PHE A 157 -1.84 4.53 15.82
CA PHE A 157 -1.73 4.75 14.39
C PHE A 157 -2.21 3.53 13.58
N PRO A 158 -2.92 3.72 12.46
CA PRO A 158 -3.46 2.61 11.68
C PRO A 158 -2.39 1.91 10.84
N GLY A 159 -2.05 0.68 11.22
CA GLY A 159 -1.03 -0.12 10.53
C GLY A 159 -1.32 -0.48 9.07
N LYS A 160 -2.56 -0.28 8.57
CA LYS A 160 -2.91 -0.47 7.15
C LYS A 160 -2.21 0.55 6.24
N TYR A 161 -1.87 1.73 6.77
CA TYR A 161 -1.26 2.83 6.03
C TYR A 161 0.27 2.73 6.17
N SER A 162 0.86 1.74 5.51
CA SER A 162 2.26 1.38 5.73
C SER A 162 3.24 2.50 5.38
N LYS A 163 2.96 3.26 4.33
CA LYS A 163 3.79 4.40 3.92
C LYS A 163 3.76 5.50 4.98
N GLU A 164 2.59 5.89 5.43
CA GLU A 164 2.41 6.91 6.48
C GLU A 164 3.01 6.44 7.81
N TRP A 165 2.89 5.15 8.11
CA TRP A 165 3.56 4.52 9.26
C TRP A 165 5.08 4.62 9.17
N ASP A 166 5.67 4.26 8.02
CA ASP A 166 7.13 4.34 7.81
C ASP A 166 7.62 5.79 7.92
N ASP A 167 6.85 6.75 7.38
CA ASP A 167 7.10 8.18 7.53
C ASP A 167 7.04 8.61 9.01
N ALA A 168 6.06 8.12 9.78
CA ALA A 168 5.93 8.39 11.22
C ALA A 168 7.11 7.83 12.02
N VAL A 169 7.52 6.58 11.74
CA VAL A 169 8.67 5.94 12.37
C VAL A 169 9.95 6.71 12.07
N LYS A 170 10.16 7.10 10.80
CA LYS A 170 11.32 7.88 10.37
C LYS A 170 11.38 9.24 11.07
N GLU A 171 10.26 9.94 11.17
CA GLU A 171 10.17 11.21 11.89
C GLU A 171 10.48 11.01 13.38
N ALA A 172 9.89 10.01 14.04
CA ALA A 172 10.16 9.69 15.45
C ALA A 172 11.63 9.30 15.71
N GLN A 173 12.28 8.66 14.73
CA GLN A 173 13.68 8.26 14.84
C GLN A 173 14.67 9.41 14.67
N GLY A 174 14.28 10.52 14.03
CA GLY A 174 15.12 11.71 13.85
C GLY A 174 15.68 12.28 15.16
N GLN A 175 16.90 12.81 15.13
CA GLN A 175 17.55 13.40 16.31
C GLN A 175 16.85 14.69 16.80
N SER A 176 16.20 15.42 15.89
CA SER A 176 15.40 16.61 16.18
C SER A 176 13.90 16.33 16.15
N SER A 177 13.50 15.07 16.41
CA SER A 177 12.10 14.66 16.26
C SER A 177 11.21 15.42 17.24
N LEU A 178 10.28 16.22 16.71
CA LEU A 178 9.35 16.98 17.54
C LEU A 178 8.11 16.18 17.95
N CYS A 179 8.00 14.93 17.51
CA CYS A 179 6.87 14.07 17.77
C CYS A 179 7.34 12.70 18.27
N SER A 180 6.87 12.31 19.44
CA SER A 180 7.04 10.94 19.94
C SER A 180 6.10 9.98 19.21
N LEU A 181 6.46 8.70 19.15
CA LEU A 181 5.62 7.63 18.63
C LEU A 181 5.60 6.48 19.64
N ALA A 182 4.52 6.34 20.40
CA ALA A 182 4.39 5.30 21.43
C ALA A 182 3.98 3.93 20.87
N CYS A 183 3.47 3.90 19.64
CA CYS A 183 3.01 2.70 18.94
C CYS A 183 4.11 1.63 18.88
N VAL A 184 3.73 0.36 19.09
CA VAL A 184 4.66 -0.78 19.17
C VAL A 184 4.37 -1.79 18.08
N PHE A 185 5.43 -2.24 17.38
CA PHE A 185 5.36 -3.29 16.37
C PHE A 185 6.44 -4.34 16.64
N LEU A 186 6.03 -5.53 17.09
CA LEU A 186 6.94 -6.65 17.39
C LEU A 186 6.91 -7.65 16.24
N THR A 187 8.07 -7.95 15.67
CA THR A 187 8.17 -8.70 14.41
C THR A 187 8.80 -10.07 14.53
N ASP A 188 9.39 -10.38 15.69
CA ASP A 188 10.14 -11.60 15.91
C ASP A 188 10.21 -11.94 17.40
N LYS A 189 10.73 -13.14 17.70
CA LYS A 189 10.83 -13.62 19.08
C LYS A 189 11.72 -12.73 19.95
N GLN A 190 12.77 -12.13 19.39
CA GLN A 190 13.72 -11.30 20.13
C GLN A 190 13.10 -9.97 20.57
N SER A 191 12.23 -9.40 19.74
CA SER A 191 11.45 -8.20 20.05
C SER A 191 10.26 -8.48 20.98
N GLY A 192 9.90 -9.75 21.20
CA GLY A 192 8.85 -10.16 22.13
C GLY A 192 7.56 -10.63 21.46
N LEU A 193 7.58 -10.96 20.17
CA LEU A 193 6.45 -11.62 19.50
C LEU A 193 6.16 -12.96 20.19
N GLY A 194 4.88 -13.15 20.56
CA GLY A 194 4.43 -14.33 21.31
C GLY A 194 4.69 -14.25 22.82
N ASP A 195 5.29 -13.17 23.33
CA ASP A 195 5.55 -13.03 24.76
C ASP A 195 4.34 -12.46 25.51
N HIS A 196 4.23 -12.88 26.77
CA HIS A 196 3.14 -12.52 27.66
C HIS A 196 3.68 -11.77 28.88
N VAL A 197 3.01 -10.67 29.24
CA VAL A 197 3.35 -9.87 30.42
C VAL A 197 2.21 -9.93 31.41
N GLU A 198 2.53 -10.19 32.68
CA GLU A 198 1.57 -10.20 33.78
C GLU A 198 0.79 -8.90 33.84
N ASP A 199 -0.54 -9.01 33.97
CA ASP A 199 -1.40 -7.86 34.21
C ASP A 199 -1.45 -7.64 35.72
N PRO A 200 -0.92 -6.51 36.24
CA PRO A 200 -0.95 -6.24 37.68
C PRO A 200 -2.38 -6.04 38.21
N GLU A 201 -3.35 -5.74 37.35
CA GLU A 201 -4.77 -5.64 37.71
C GLU A 201 -5.49 -6.99 37.59
N GLY A 202 -4.95 -7.91 36.81
CA GLY A 202 -5.47 -9.26 36.61
C GLY A 202 -5.08 -10.17 37.77
N CYS A 203 -5.99 -11.03 38.23
CA CYS A 203 -5.71 -12.04 39.26
C CYS A 203 -4.73 -13.13 38.77
N GLY A 204 -3.46 -12.79 38.55
CA GLY A 204 -2.40 -13.71 38.11
C GLY A 204 -2.45 -14.12 36.64
N SER A 205 -3.18 -13.38 35.80
CA SER A 205 -3.21 -13.56 34.33
C SER A 205 -2.39 -12.50 33.62
N CYS A 206 -1.91 -12.77 32.40
CA CYS A 206 -1.35 -11.74 31.54
C CYS A 206 -2.45 -10.88 30.88
N PHE A 207 -2.08 -9.78 30.23
CA PHE A 207 -3.02 -8.88 29.55
C PHE A 207 -3.90 -9.54 28.48
N CYS A 208 -3.53 -10.72 27.96
CA CYS A 208 -4.34 -11.41 26.94
C CYS A 208 -5.80 -11.59 27.34
N GLN A 209 -6.08 -11.87 28.62
CA GLN A 209 -7.46 -12.10 29.07
C GLN A 209 -8.32 -10.83 28.96
N ALA A 210 -7.75 -9.67 29.28
CA ALA A 210 -8.43 -8.39 29.17
C ALA A 210 -8.56 -7.94 27.70
N LEU A 211 -7.48 -8.11 26.93
CA LEU A 211 -7.41 -7.65 25.54
C LEU A 211 -8.22 -8.49 24.56
N TYR A 212 -8.22 -9.81 24.76
CA TYR A 212 -8.68 -10.77 23.75
C TYR A 212 -9.66 -11.81 24.29
N GLY A 213 -9.84 -11.90 25.60
CA GLY A 213 -10.58 -13.00 26.20
C GLY A 213 -9.91 -14.36 25.94
N ASN A 214 -10.75 -15.38 25.75
CA ASN A 214 -10.29 -16.70 25.35
C ASN A 214 -10.22 -16.75 23.81
N VAL A 215 -9.05 -17.04 23.25
CA VAL A 215 -8.91 -17.10 21.79
C VAL A 215 -9.38 -18.45 21.24
N ASP A 216 -9.95 -18.41 20.03
CA ASP A 216 -10.35 -19.62 19.30
C ASP A 216 -9.12 -20.49 18.97
N PRO A 217 -9.19 -21.82 19.13
CA PRO A 217 -8.17 -22.77 18.68
C PRO A 217 -7.62 -22.56 17.25
N ALA A 218 -8.42 -22.07 16.32
CA ALA A 218 -8.01 -21.76 14.95
C ALA A 218 -6.91 -20.70 14.90
N ALA A 219 -6.84 -19.79 15.89
CA ALA A 219 -5.76 -18.81 15.99
C ALA A 219 -4.37 -19.48 16.16
N TYR A 220 -4.32 -20.75 16.58
CA TYR A 220 -3.08 -21.52 16.71
C TYR A 220 -2.66 -22.25 15.43
N LEU A 221 -3.40 -22.10 14.34
CA LEU A 221 -3.06 -22.67 13.03
C LEU A 221 -2.65 -21.57 12.06
N SER A 222 -1.40 -21.62 11.59
CA SER A 222 -0.93 -20.81 10.47
C SER A 222 -0.96 -21.67 9.21
N ALA A 223 -2.05 -21.58 8.44
CA ALA A 223 -2.19 -22.30 7.17
C ALA A 223 -1.76 -21.43 5.98
N VAL A 224 -0.96 -21.98 5.07
CA VAL A 224 -0.54 -21.35 3.82
C VAL A 224 -1.12 -22.18 2.67
N GLU A 225 -2.11 -21.62 1.97
CA GLU A 225 -2.80 -22.29 0.85
C GLU A 225 -2.25 -21.89 -0.52
N GLU A 226 -1.68 -20.69 -0.62
CA GLU A 226 -1.16 -20.11 -1.86
C GLU A 226 0.37 -20.19 -1.90
N GLU A 227 0.93 -20.16 -3.11
CA GLU A 227 2.37 -20.07 -3.28
C GLU A 227 2.86 -18.68 -2.85
N LEU A 228 3.63 -18.66 -1.77
CA LEU A 228 4.31 -17.46 -1.30
C LEU A 228 5.75 -17.45 -1.81
N THR A 229 6.33 -16.26 -1.94
CA THR A 229 7.76 -16.11 -2.19
C THR A 229 8.59 -16.77 -1.08
N GLU A 230 9.83 -17.15 -1.39
CA GLU A 230 10.73 -17.76 -0.39
C GLU A 230 10.86 -16.90 0.88
N GLN A 231 10.94 -15.59 0.70
CA GLN A 231 11.06 -14.65 1.79
C GLN A 231 9.80 -14.61 2.69
N GLU A 232 8.62 -14.60 2.08
CA GLU A 232 7.34 -14.68 2.81
C GLU A 232 7.21 -15.98 3.58
N MET A 233 7.61 -17.09 2.96
CA MET A 233 7.64 -18.39 3.60
C MET A 233 8.56 -18.40 4.81
N LEU A 234 9.73 -17.76 4.74
CA LEU A 234 10.63 -17.61 5.88
C LEU A 234 9.98 -16.79 7.00
N PHE A 235 9.31 -15.68 6.67
CA PHE A 235 8.58 -14.90 7.67
C PHE A 235 7.44 -15.69 8.31
N LYS A 236 6.61 -16.38 7.54
CA LYS A 236 5.53 -17.23 8.08
C LYS A 236 6.07 -18.33 9.00
N LYS A 237 7.20 -18.94 8.66
CA LYS A 237 7.87 -19.94 9.52
C LYS A 237 8.34 -19.32 10.84
N SER A 238 9.05 -18.19 10.75
CA SER A 238 9.57 -17.47 11.92
C SER A 238 8.44 -16.99 12.84
N ASP A 239 7.36 -16.46 12.27
CA ASP A 239 6.16 -16.01 12.99
C ASP A 239 5.49 -17.17 13.73
N ALA A 240 5.24 -18.28 13.02
CA ALA A 240 4.60 -19.45 13.60
C ALA A 240 5.45 -20.06 14.73
N GLU A 241 6.78 -20.05 14.59
CA GLU A 241 7.70 -20.48 15.64
C GLU A 241 7.65 -19.56 16.86
N ALA A 242 7.77 -18.24 16.66
CA ALA A 242 7.75 -17.25 17.74
C ALA A 242 6.43 -17.30 18.54
N MET A 243 5.32 -17.50 17.85
CA MET A 243 3.97 -17.59 18.40
C MET A 243 3.58 -19.00 18.87
N GLY A 244 4.45 -20.00 18.68
CA GLY A 244 4.19 -21.39 19.04
C GLY A 244 3.02 -22.04 18.29
N GLN A 245 2.67 -21.55 17.11
CA GLN A 245 1.58 -22.03 16.27
C GLN A 245 1.94 -23.33 15.53
N VAL A 246 0.91 -24.01 15.00
CA VAL A 246 1.06 -25.10 14.04
C VAL A 246 1.14 -24.49 12.64
N LEU A 247 2.28 -24.64 11.97
CA LEU A 247 2.41 -24.24 10.56
C LEU A 247 1.96 -25.39 9.65
N LEU A 248 1.05 -25.11 8.73
CA LEU A 248 0.59 -26.05 7.70
C LEU A 248 0.74 -25.41 6.32
N ILE A 249 1.57 -26.02 5.47
CA ILE A 249 1.81 -25.53 4.11
C ILE A 249 1.14 -26.50 3.13
N ARG A 250 0.32 -25.96 2.22
CA ARG A 250 -0.31 -26.72 1.14
C ARG A 250 0.76 -27.23 0.18
N GLN A 251 0.65 -28.50 -0.17
CA GLN A 251 1.55 -29.13 -1.15
C GLN A 251 0.79 -29.36 -2.47
N ALA A 252 1.48 -29.95 -3.46
CA ALA A 252 0.87 -30.46 -4.70
C ALA A 252 0.00 -31.70 -4.43
N GLU A 253 -0.99 -31.55 -3.55
CA GLU A 253 -1.92 -32.57 -3.10
C GLU A 253 -3.36 -32.21 -3.49
N ASN A 254 -4.24 -33.22 -3.57
CA ASN A 254 -5.65 -32.97 -3.85
C ASN A 254 -6.39 -32.36 -2.65
N ASP A 255 -7.57 -31.78 -2.89
CA ASP A 255 -8.36 -31.09 -1.86
C ASP A 255 -8.77 -32.01 -0.70
N ALA A 256 -8.97 -33.32 -0.95
CA ALA A 256 -9.32 -34.27 0.09
C ALA A 256 -8.15 -34.50 1.06
N SER A 257 -6.92 -34.64 0.54
CA SER A 257 -5.69 -34.73 1.32
C SER A 257 -5.46 -33.45 2.13
N TRP A 258 -5.60 -32.29 1.48
CA TRP A 258 -5.49 -30.99 2.13
C TRP A 258 -6.46 -30.85 3.30
N THR A 259 -7.74 -31.17 3.08
CA THR A 259 -8.80 -31.09 4.10
C THR A 259 -8.50 -32.02 5.29
N ALA A 260 -8.03 -33.25 5.02
CA ALA A 260 -7.68 -34.21 6.08
C ALA A 260 -6.52 -33.70 6.95
N ARG A 261 -5.45 -33.20 6.33
CA ARG A 261 -4.30 -32.61 7.04
C ARG A 261 -4.65 -31.35 7.80
N LYS A 262 -5.48 -30.48 7.20
CA LYS A 262 -5.98 -29.26 7.87
C LYS A 262 -6.78 -29.61 9.12
N LYS A 263 -7.62 -30.65 9.06
CA LYS A 263 -8.35 -31.16 10.23
C LYS A 263 -7.41 -31.68 11.32
N GLU A 264 -6.37 -32.45 10.96
CA GLU A 264 -5.37 -32.91 11.94
C GLU A 264 -4.59 -31.74 12.57
N ALA A 265 -4.20 -30.76 11.75
CA ALA A 265 -3.51 -29.57 12.21
C ALA A 265 -4.36 -28.72 13.17
N LEU A 266 -5.67 -28.61 12.91
CA LEU A 266 -6.62 -27.96 13.83
C LEU A 266 -6.71 -28.67 15.19
N LEU A 267 -6.65 -30.02 15.22
CA LEU A 267 -6.61 -30.76 16.49
C LEU A 267 -5.33 -30.46 17.28
N LYS A 268 -4.18 -30.39 16.61
CA LYS A 268 -2.90 -29.98 17.22
C LYS A 268 -2.94 -28.53 17.71
N ALA A 269 -3.53 -27.64 16.92
CA ALA A 269 -3.72 -26.23 17.28
C ALA A 269 -4.61 -26.09 18.53
N ALA A 270 -5.70 -26.86 18.63
CA ALA A 270 -6.56 -26.89 19.81
C ALA A 270 -5.85 -27.39 21.06
N ALA A 271 -5.00 -28.42 20.94
CA ALA A 271 -4.18 -28.90 22.05
C ALA A 271 -3.21 -27.80 22.54
N LYS A 272 -2.53 -27.11 21.63
CA LYS A 272 -1.64 -25.97 21.96
C LYS A 272 -2.38 -24.80 22.57
N CYS A 273 -3.56 -24.46 22.06
CA CYS A 273 -4.42 -23.42 22.62
C CYS A 273 -4.77 -23.73 24.08
N LYS A 274 -5.19 -24.96 24.36
CA LYS A 274 -5.49 -25.42 25.72
C LYS A 274 -4.26 -25.40 26.63
N GLU A 275 -3.10 -25.86 26.14
CA GLU A 275 -1.83 -25.81 26.87
C GLU A 275 -1.44 -24.37 27.23
N ASN A 276 -1.62 -23.43 26.30
CA ASN A 276 -1.39 -22.01 26.54
C ASN A 276 -2.53 -21.31 27.30
N ARG A 277 -3.49 -22.06 27.85
CA ARG A 277 -4.65 -21.56 28.60
C ARG A 277 -5.48 -20.54 27.82
N TYR A 278 -5.69 -20.80 26.53
CA TYR A 278 -6.52 -19.97 25.64
C TYR A 278 -6.06 -18.51 25.50
N ARG A 279 -4.77 -18.25 25.76
CA ARG A 279 -4.17 -16.93 25.51
C ARG A 279 -3.85 -16.75 24.03
N ALA A 280 -3.81 -15.50 23.57
CA ALA A 280 -3.43 -15.19 22.20
C ALA A 280 -2.01 -15.67 21.84
N PRO A 281 -1.79 -16.39 20.74
CA PRO A 281 -0.47 -16.91 20.36
C PRO A 281 0.53 -15.80 19.98
N TRP A 282 0.04 -14.65 19.52
CA TRP A 282 0.87 -13.47 19.23
C TRP A 282 1.34 -12.72 20.50
N GLY A 283 0.85 -13.10 21.68
CA GLY A 283 1.27 -12.50 22.94
C GLY A 283 0.58 -11.16 23.25
N CYS A 284 0.96 -10.58 24.37
CA CYS A 284 0.45 -9.27 24.85
C CYS A 284 1.57 -8.32 25.28
N ARG A 285 2.83 -8.68 25.04
CA ARG A 285 3.99 -7.84 25.36
C ARG A 285 3.91 -6.45 24.74
N TRP A 286 3.46 -6.38 23.48
CA TRP A 286 3.29 -5.12 22.75
C TRP A 286 2.46 -4.09 23.53
N PHE A 287 1.43 -4.53 24.26
CA PHE A 287 0.55 -3.64 25.00
C PHE A 287 1.21 -3.10 26.27
N ALA A 288 2.00 -3.94 26.94
CA ALA A 288 2.77 -3.50 28.10
C ALA A 288 3.84 -2.46 27.71
N ASP A 289 4.56 -2.71 26.61
CA ASP A 289 5.56 -1.76 26.09
C ASP A 289 4.91 -0.46 25.61
N TRP A 290 3.76 -0.56 24.94
CA TRP A 290 2.95 0.60 24.53
C TRP A 290 2.51 1.42 25.75
N LYS A 291 1.97 0.78 26.80
CA LYS A 291 1.58 1.46 28.04
C LYS A 291 2.75 2.19 28.68
N GLU A 292 3.92 1.56 28.75
CA GLU A 292 5.11 2.18 29.29
C GLU A 292 5.51 3.43 28.48
N ASN A 293 5.38 3.39 27.16
CA ASN A 293 5.64 4.55 26.30
C ASN A 293 4.62 5.68 26.51
N VAL A 294 3.33 5.35 26.64
CA VAL A 294 2.27 6.32 26.95
C VAL A 294 2.51 6.97 28.31
N ASP A 295 2.85 6.18 29.34
CA ASP A 295 3.14 6.69 30.68
C ASP A 295 4.35 7.64 30.66
N LYS A 296 5.43 7.28 29.95
CA LYS A 296 6.61 8.14 29.76
C LYS A 296 6.26 9.46 29.06
N ALA A 297 5.50 9.40 27.96
CA ALA A 297 5.08 10.60 27.24
C ALA A 297 4.17 11.49 28.10
N GLY A 298 3.29 10.89 28.90
CA GLY A 298 2.42 11.59 29.84
C GLY A 298 3.19 12.28 30.97
N GLN A 299 4.21 11.61 31.53
CA GLN A 299 5.11 12.22 32.52
C GLN A 299 5.88 13.42 31.96
N GLN A 300 6.12 13.44 30.65
CA GLN A 300 6.76 14.55 29.94
C GLN A 300 5.75 15.65 29.52
N GLY A 301 4.47 15.48 29.84
CA GLY A 301 3.43 16.46 29.51
C GLY A 301 3.09 16.54 28.02
N GLN A 302 3.38 15.47 27.26
CA GLN A 302 3.09 15.44 25.83
C GLN A 302 1.60 15.32 25.56
N LYS A 303 1.16 15.94 24.48
CA LYS A 303 -0.19 15.83 23.97
C LYS A 303 -0.35 14.55 23.17
N PHE A 304 -1.44 13.82 23.38
CA PHE A 304 -1.64 12.52 22.74
C PHE A 304 -2.50 12.62 21.49
N HIS A 305 -2.12 11.88 20.45
CA HIS A 305 -2.77 11.86 19.14
C HIS A 305 -3.13 10.43 18.73
N VAL A 306 -4.38 10.23 18.32
CA VAL A 306 -4.93 8.97 17.82
C VAL A 306 -5.37 9.18 16.37
N PHE A 307 -4.81 8.41 15.46
CA PHE A 307 -5.19 8.42 14.04
C PHE A 307 -6.18 7.29 13.73
N TYR A 308 -7.25 7.65 13.03
CA TYR A 308 -8.30 6.76 12.55
C TYR A 308 -8.16 6.52 11.05
N PHE A 309 -8.79 5.45 10.57
CA PHE A 309 -9.00 5.23 9.14
C PHE A 309 -9.73 6.41 8.49
N GLU A 310 -9.51 6.57 7.19
CA GLU A 310 -10.06 7.66 6.40
C GLU A 310 -11.59 7.74 6.49
N GLY A 311 -12.09 8.92 6.85
CA GLY A 311 -13.52 9.22 7.04
C GLY A 311 -14.15 8.58 8.27
N LYS A 312 -13.37 8.01 9.20
CA LYS A 312 -13.87 7.20 10.33
C LYS A 312 -13.41 7.70 11.70
N VAL A 313 -13.09 8.99 11.82
CA VAL A 313 -12.68 9.60 13.09
C VAL A 313 -13.74 9.34 14.19
N GLY A 314 -13.28 8.81 15.32
CA GLY A 314 -14.13 8.51 16.48
C GLY A 314 -14.95 7.22 16.36
N CYS A 315 -14.96 6.55 15.20
CA CYS A 315 -15.65 5.28 15.02
C CYS A 315 -14.81 4.10 15.56
N GLY A 316 -15.48 3.09 16.11
CA GLY A 316 -14.79 1.85 16.53
C GLY A 316 -14.35 1.79 18.00
N LYS A 317 -14.64 2.82 18.81
CA LYS A 317 -14.30 2.82 20.24
C LYS A 317 -15.07 1.75 21.01
N MET A 318 -14.43 1.20 22.01
CA MET A 318 -15.03 0.21 22.92
C MET A 318 -14.65 0.52 24.37
N ALA A 319 -15.52 0.15 25.30
CA ALA A 319 -15.15 0.09 26.71
C ALA A 319 -14.10 -1.01 26.92
N TRP A 320 -13.13 -0.77 27.81
CA TRP A 320 -12.06 -1.72 28.10
C TRP A 320 -12.58 -3.10 28.55
N GLU A 321 -13.65 -3.11 29.34
CA GLU A 321 -14.26 -4.33 29.87
C GLU A 321 -14.93 -5.18 28.78
N ASP A 322 -15.27 -4.57 27.65
CA ASP A 322 -15.94 -5.17 26.51
C ASP A 322 -14.96 -5.73 25.45
N LEU A 323 -13.66 -5.44 25.54
CA LEU A 323 -12.66 -5.92 24.57
C LEU A 323 -12.58 -7.44 24.47
N LYS A 324 -12.81 -8.14 25.58
CA LYS A 324 -12.82 -9.61 25.65
C LYS A 324 -14.09 -10.25 25.09
N ASP A 325 -15.12 -9.45 24.79
CA ASP A 325 -16.39 -9.92 24.23
C ASP A 325 -16.32 -9.91 22.70
N GLU A 326 -16.11 -11.10 22.12
CA GLU A 326 -15.99 -11.27 20.67
C GLU A 326 -17.24 -10.82 19.91
N THR A 327 -18.43 -10.95 20.52
CA THR A 327 -19.69 -10.55 19.86
C THR A 327 -19.74 -9.03 19.72
N LYS A 328 -19.48 -8.30 20.81
CA LYS A 328 -19.40 -6.84 20.78
C LYS A 328 -18.28 -6.34 19.87
N LEU A 329 -17.13 -7.00 19.92
CA LEU A 329 -16.01 -6.66 19.04
C LEU A 329 -16.39 -6.81 17.57
N GLN A 330 -17.15 -7.85 17.22
CA GLN A 330 -17.60 -8.07 15.84
C GLN A 330 -18.65 -7.04 15.40
N GLU A 331 -19.57 -6.64 16.28
CA GLU A 331 -20.55 -5.58 16.00
C GLU A 331 -19.88 -4.24 15.68
N VAL A 332 -18.80 -3.91 16.37
CA VAL A 332 -18.09 -2.64 16.20
C VAL A 332 -17.20 -2.64 14.94
N ARG A 333 -16.70 -3.82 14.52
CA ARG A 333 -15.76 -3.95 13.39
C ARG A 333 -16.32 -3.48 12.06
N ASP A 334 -17.61 -3.67 11.79
CA ASP A 334 -18.18 -3.35 10.48
C ASP A 334 -18.19 -1.83 10.19
N SER A 335 -18.04 -1.01 11.23
CA SER A 335 -18.02 0.45 11.12
C SER A 335 -16.78 1.10 11.72
N THR A 336 -15.78 0.30 12.11
CA THR A 336 -14.62 0.78 12.87
C THR A 336 -13.73 1.73 12.07
N GLY A 337 -13.23 2.76 12.74
CA GLY A 337 -12.11 3.58 12.26
C GLY A 337 -10.77 3.16 12.87
N LEU A 338 -10.76 2.10 13.69
CA LEU A 338 -9.59 1.64 14.43
C LEU A 338 -9.24 0.21 14.02
N GLY A 339 -7.94 -0.06 13.90
CA GLY A 339 -7.41 -1.42 13.84
C GLY A 339 -7.62 -2.22 15.12
N LYS A 340 -7.34 -3.53 15.06
CA LYS A 340 -7.54 -4.45 16.20
C LYS A 340 -6.76 -4.05 17.44
N SER A 341 -5.46 -3.73 17.30
CA SER A 341 -4.63 -3.24 18.42
C SER A 341 -5.09 -1.85 18.88
N GLN A 342 -5.38 -0.96 17.93
CA GLN A 342 -5.81 0.42 18.21
C GLN A 342 -7.08 0.49 19.06
N THR A 343 -8.02 -0.44 18.84
CA THR A 343 -9.25 -0.52 19.65
C THR A 343 -8.92 -0.68 21.13
N ALA A 344 -7.93 -1.52 21.46
CA ALA A 344 -7.50 -1.72 22.84
C ALA A 344 -6.69 -0.52 23.40
N GLU A 345 -5.85 0.10 22.56
CA GLU A 345 -5.10 1.31 22.92
C GLU A 345 -6.07 2.44 23.31
N VAL A 346 -7.06 2.72 22.47
CA VAL A 346 -8.06 3.78 22.70
C VAL A 346 -8.94 3.45 23.91
N ALA A 347 -9.41 2.21 24.04
CA ALA A 347 -10.19 1.77 25.20
C ALA A 347 -9.44 1.95 26.52
N TRP A 348 -8.11 1.75 26.53
CA TRP A 348 -7.28 1.99 27.70
C TRP A 348 -7.17 3.48 28.06
N LEU A 349 -6.94 4.34 27.07
CA LEU A 349 -6.91 5.79 27.26
C LEU A 349 -8.24 6.31 27.81
N ASP A 350 -9.36 5.86 27.24
CA ASP A 350 -10.71 6.21 27.69
C ASP A 350 -10.98 5.73 29.11
N ARG A 351 -10.60 4.49 29.46
CA ARG A 351 -10.73 3.93 30.82
C ARG A 351 -10.01 4.79 31.85
N LEU A 352 -8.81 5.25 31.54
CA LEU A 352 -8.01 6.11 32.42
C LEU A 352 -8.39 7.60 32.32
N ARG A 353 -9.31 7.97 31.42
CA ARG A 353 -9.69 9.37 31.12
C ARG A 353 -8.50 10.24 30.73
N ILE A 354 -7.55 9.65 30.01
CA ILE A 354 -6.41 10.36 29.47
C ILE A 354 -6.89 11.13 28.23
N PRO A 355 -6.72 12.47 28.17
CA PRO A 355 -7.14 13.25 27.01
C PRO A 355 -6.23 12.99 25.81
N TYR A 356 -6.83 12.90 24.62
CA TYR A 356 -6.12 12.79 23.36
C TYR A 356 -6.91 13.50 22.25
N GLU A 357 -6.22 13.85 21.16
CA GLU A 357 -6.83 14.39 19.95
C GLU A 357 -7.03 13.31 18.90
N GLU A 358 -8.14 13.42 18.19
CA GLU A 358 -8.56 12.46 17.18
C GLU A 358 -8.31 13.03 15.79
N HIS A 359 -7.63 12.26 14.95
CA HIS A 359 -7.21 12.69 13.62
C HIS A 359 -7.66 11.69 12.58
N ASP A 360 -8.02 12.19 11.42
CA ASP A 360 -8.12 11.38 10.22
C ASP A 360 -6.72 11.10 9.67
N VAL A 361 -6.44 9.89 9.20
CA VAL A 361 -5.15 9.57 8.56
C VAL A 361 -4.88 10.44 7.32
N GLY A 362 -5.91 10.91 6.62
CA GLY A 362 -5.77 11.86 5.51
C GLY A 362 -5.13 13.19 5.93
N ASP A 363 -5.17 13.54 7.22
CA ASP A 363 -4.55 14.74 7.77
C ASP A 363 -3.12 14.54 8.28
N PHE A 364 -2.59 13.30 8.23
CA PHE A 364 -1.28 12.94 8.79
C PHE A 364 -0.14 13.81 8.28
N TYR A 365 -0.04 14.03 6.97
CA TYR A 365 1.04 14.85 6.40
C TYR A 365 0.96 16.32 6.83
N ARG A 366 -0.25 16.85 7.03
CA ARG A 366 -0.43 18.21 7.56
C ARG A 366 0.05 18.29 9.00
N PHE A 367 -0.27 17.28 9.81
CA PHE A 367 0.16 17.17 11.20
C PHE A 367 1.70 17.18 11.31
N ILE A 368 2.39 16.33 10.54
CA ILE A 368 3.86 16.26 10.55
C ILE A 368 4.49 17.57 10.04
N GLN A 369 3.97 18.18 8.97
CA GLN A 369 4.50 19.44 8.43
C GLN A 369 4.41 20.60 9.42
N GLN A 370 3.34 20.68 10.23
CA GLN A 370 3.22 21.71 11.27
C GLN A 370 4.37 21.62 12.28
N HIS A 371 4.81 20.40 12.60
CA HIS A 371 5.91 20.18 13.54
C HIS A 371 7.24 20.57 12.90
N GLN A 372 7.47 20.18 11.64
CA GLN A 372 8.69 20.57 10.92
C GLN A 372 8.83 22.10 10.74
N ASN A 373 7.72 22.82 10.51
CA ASN A 373 7.72 24.27 10.29
C ASN A 373 7.90 25.09 11.58
N ASN A 374 7.44 24.60 12.74
CA ASN A 374 7.64 25.27 14.03
C ASN A 374 9.12 25.29 14.50
N ASN A 375 10.03 24.69 13.72
CA ASN A 375 11.47 24.61 13.96
C ASN A 375 12.31 25.55 13.07
N ARG A 376 11.69 26.31 12.16
CA ARG A 376 12.34 27.40 11.39
C ARG A 376 11.95 28.74 11.98
#